data_AF-A0A435FQ22-F1
#
_entry.id   AF-A0A435FQ22-F1
#
_cell.length_a   1.000
_cell.length_b   1.000
_cell.length_c   1.000
_cell.angle_alpha   90.00
_cell.angle_beta   90.00
_cell.angle_gamma   90.00
#
_symmetry.space_group_name_H-M   'P 1'
#
loop_
_entity.id
_entity.type
_entity.pdbx_description
1 polymer ?
#
loop_
_entity_poly.entity_id
_entity_poly.type
_entity_poly.pdbx_seq_one_letter_code
_entity_poly.pdbx_strand_id
1 'polypeptide(L)'
;MTAALQPSEPALATDRARRGGRAGKRAGGSAAFEQPAFRQLKNPLAPTRLVSDDELESIHLASLRVLREIGVDVLHDEARSIMKAHGADVRDGSERVRFDSDMILDLVSHCPSEFTIHARNPAHNVRFGGNNVI
;
A
#
# COMPACT_ATOMS: atom_id res chain seq x y z
N MET A 1 49.15 -47.48 -48.21
CA MET A 1 49.04 -46.17 -48.87
C MET A 1 48.51 -45.18 -47.86
N THR A 2 49.40 -44.28 -47.45
CA THR A 2 49.27 -43.34 -46.34
C THR A 2 48.44 -42.14 -46.79
N ALA A 3 47.30 -41.89 -46.15
CA ALA A 3 46.52 -40.67 -46.38
C ALA A 3 46.93 -39.63 -45.32
N ALA A 4 47.37 -38.48 -45.81
CA ALA A 4 47.97 -37.39 -45.07
C ALA A 4 47.00 -36.68 -44.11
N LEU A 5 47.50 -36.28 -42.93
CA LEU A 5 46.83 -35.35 -42.03
C LEU A 5 46.75 -33.97 -42.69
N GLN A 6 45.54 -33.41 -42.78
CA GLN A 6 45.33 -32.03 -43.20
C GLN A 6 45.58 -31.06 -42.03
N PRO A 7 46.14 -29.86 -42.30
CA PRO A 7 46.46 -28.86 -41.28
C PRO A 7 45.20 -28.22 -40.68
N SER A 8 45.26 -27.91 -39.39
CA SER A 8 44.18 -27.30 -38.61
C SER A 8 43.84 -25.88 -39.08
N GLU A 9 42.55 -25.62 -39.29
CA GLU A 9 42.01 -24.28 -39.56
C GLU A 9 42.23 -23.34 -38.37
N PRO A 10 42.50 -22.03 -38.62
CA PRO A 10 42.63 -21.05 -37.55
C PRO A 10 41.26 -20.76 -36.93
N ALA A 11 41.21 -20.77 -35.60
CA ALA A 11 40.03 -20.39 -34.83
C ALA A 11 39.58 -18.95 -35.20
N LEU A 12 38.38 -18.83 -35.76
CA LEU A 12 37.73 -17.53 -35.97
C LEU A 12 37.55 -16.85 -34.62
N ALA A 13 38.23 -15.71 -34.44
CA ALA A 13 38.02 -14.84 -33.30
C ALA A 13 36.54 -14.46 -33.24
N THR A 14 35.86 -14.86 -32.16
CA THR A 14 34.50 -14.42 -31.89
C THR A 14 34.52 -12.92 -31.69
N ASP A 15 33.85 -12.20 -32.60
CA ASP A 15 33.65 -10.77 -32.48
C ASP A 15 32.95 -10.52 -31.13
N ARG A 16 33.66 -9.88 -30.19
CA ARG A 16 33.11 -9.53 -28.89
C ARG A 16 32.07 -8.45 -29.13
N ALA A 17 30.83 -8.90 -29.36
CA ALA A 17 29.65 -8.05 -29.43
C ALA A 17 29.71 -7.08 -28.26
N ARG A 18 29.85 -5.79 -28.58
CA ARG A 18 29.89 -4.71 -27.60
C ARG A 18 28.67 -4.88 -26.73
N ARG A 19 28.92 -5.15 -25.44
CA ARG A 19 27.94 -5.36 -24.39
C ARG A 19 26.89 -4.27 -24.49
N GLY A 20 25.79 -4.56 -25.19
CA GLY A 20 24.63 -3.70 -25.26
C GLY A 20 24.27 -3.39 -23.82
N GLY A 21 24.23 -2.10 -23.50
CA GLY A 21 24.02 -1.64 -22.14
C GLY A 21 22.66 -2.07 -21.59
N ARG A 22 22.10 -1.28 -20.67
CA ARG A 22 20.84 -1.59 -19.96
C ARG A 22 19.65 -1.99 -20.88
N ALA A 23 19.70 -1.69 -22.18
CA ALA A 23 18.76 -2.15 -23.19
C ALA A 23 18.76 -3.69 -23.42
N GLY A 24 19.92 -4.35 -23.43
CA GLY A 24 20.00 -5.81 -23.66
C GLY A 24 19.43 -6.64 -22.50
N LYS A 25 19.52 -6.11 -21.27
CA LYS A 25 18.94 -6.73 -20.07
C LYS A 25 17.40 -6.65 -20.01
N ARG A 26 16.76 -5.76 -20.78
CA ARG A 26 15.29 -5.69 -20.84
C ARG A 26 14.69 -6.69 -21.81
N ALA A 27 15.43 -7.07 -22.85
CA ALA A 27 14.95 -8.02 -23.86
C ALA A 27 14.94 -9.48 -23.38
N GLY A 28 15.81 -9.86 -22.42
CA GLY A 28 15.91 -11.22 -21.90
C GLY A 28 15.20 -11.49 -20.57
N GLY A 29 14.54 -10.49 -19.98
CA GLY A 29 14.03 -10.57 -18.61
C GLY A 29 12.65 -11.20 -18.44
N SER A 30 11.90 -11.42 -19.53
CA SER A 30 10.51 -11.91 -19.47
C SER A 30 10.37 -13.42 -19.58
N ALA A 31 11.44 -14.16 -19.92
CA ALA A 31 11.35 -15.60 -20.19
C ALA A 31 11.74 -16.49 -19.00
N ALA A 32 12.17 -15.92 -17.86
CA ALA A 32 12.65 -16.71 -16.73
C ALA A 32 11.53 -17.11 -15.73
N PHE A 33 10.41 -16.37 -15.70
CA PHE A 33 9.28 -16.64 -14.82
C PHE A 33 7.97 -16.25 -15.50
N GLU A 34 7.01 -17.17 -15.56
CA GLU A 34 5.65 -16.84 -15.99
C GLU A 34 4.93 -16.07 -14.88
N GLN A 35 4.77 -14.76 -15.07
CA GLN A 35 3.98 -13.92 -14.18
C GLN A 35 2.53 -13.84 -14.69
N PRO A 36 1.52 -14.18 -13.87
CA PRO A 36 0.13 -13.97 -14.23
C PRO A 36 -0.19 -12.50 -14.50
N ALA A 37 -1.19 -12.25 -15.35
CA ALA A 37 -1.69 -10.91 -15.57
C ALA A 37 -2.16 -10.26 -14.25
N PHE A 38 -1.96 -8.95 -14.14
CA PHE A 38 -2.45 -8.17 -13.02
C PHE A 38 -3.98 -8.28 -12.90
N ARG A 39 -4.47 -8.44 -11.67
CA ARG A 39 -5.88 -8.52 -11.34
C ARG A 39 -6.13 -7.99 -9.93
N GLN A 40 -7.30 -7.39 -9.72
CA GLN A 40 -7.75 -7.01 -8.38
C GLN A 40 -8.40 -8.22 -7.72
N LEU A 41 -7.80 -8.69 -6.61
CA LEU A 41 -8.32 -9.82 -5.87
C LEU A 41 -9.51 -9.37 -5.01
N LYS A 42 -10.53 -10.23 -4.90
CA LYS A 42 -11.66 -10.04 -4.00
C LYS A 42 -11.76 -11.25 -3.07
N ASN A 43 -11.99 -11.00 -1.79
CA ASN A 43 -12.28 -12.05 -0.83
C ASN A 43 -13.75 -12.51 -1.01
N PRO A 44 -14.00 -13.78 -1.39
CA PRO A 44 -15.37 -14.29 -1.55
C PRO A 44 -16.03 -14.64 -0.21
N LEU A 45 -15.25 -14.73 0.87
CA LEU A 45 -15.74 -15.10 2.19
C LEU A 45 -16.24 -13.87 2.94
N ALA A 46 -17.31 -14.04 3.73
CA ALA A 46 -17.74 -13.03 4.68
C ALA A 46 -16.66 -12.85 5.78
N PRO A 47 -16.47 -11.64 6.33
CA PRO A 47 -15.59 -11.43 7.46
C PRO A 47 -15.99 -12.29 8.67
N THR A 48 -15.01 -12.97 9.26
CA THR A 48 -15.24 -13.78 10.46
C THR A 48 -15.60 -12.90 11.65
N ARG A 49 -16.75 -13.14 12.27
CA ARG A 49 -17.16 -12.47 13.52
C ARG A 49 -16.48 -13.14 14.71
N LEU A 50 -15.41 -12.51 15.23
CA LEU A 50 -14.66 -13.01 16.39
C LEU A 50 -15.26 -12.60 17.73
N VAL A 51 -16.04 -11.52 17.73
CA VAL A 51 -16.73 -10.96 18.90
C VAL A 51 -18.21 -10.78 18.56
N SER A 52 -19.04 -10.76 19.59
CA SER A 52 -20.47 -10.42 19.47
C SER A 52 -20.67 -8.95 19.13
N ASP A 53 -21.87 -8.59 18.67
CA ASP A 53 -22.20 -7.22 18.29
C ASP A 53 -22.15 -6.27 19.51
N ASP A 54 -22.56 -6.74 20.70
CA ASP A 54 -22.49 -5.98 21.95
C ASP A 54 -21.03 -5.75 22.42
N GLU A 55 -20.16 -6.75 22.25
CA GLU A 55 -18.73 -6.62 22.56
C GLU A 55 -18.04 -5.64 21.61
N LEU A 56 -18.41 -5.67 20.33
CA LEU A 56 -17.91 -4.71 19.34
C LEU A 56 -18.31 -3.28 19.71
N GLU A 57 -19.57 -3.07 20.09
CA GLU A 57 -20.05 -1.76 20.55
C GLU A 57 -19.33 -1.30 21.83
N SER A 58 -19.09 -2.23 22.77
CA SER A 58 -18.32 -1.94 23.98
C SER A 58 -16.89 -1.45 23.67
N ILE A 59 -16.20 -2.09 22.70
CA ILE A 59 -14.88 -1.67 22.24
C ILE A 59 -14.94 -0.28 21.58
N HIS A 60 -15.97 -0.03 20.78
CA HIS A 60 -16.18 1.26 20.12
C HIS A 60 -16.35 2.39 21.14
N LEU A 61 -17.26 2.23 22.10
CA LEU A 61 -17.52 3.20 23.16
C LEU A 61 -16.31 3.40 24.07
N ALA A 62 -15.57 2.34 24.39
CA ALA A 62 -14.33 2.44 25.16
C ALA A 62 -13.27 3.25 24.41
N SER A 63 -13.13 3.05 23.11
CA SER A 63 -12.19 3.78 22.25
C SER A 63 -12.53 5.28 22.19
N LEU A 64 -13.82 5.62 22.04
CA LEU A 64 -14.30 7.01 22.10
C LEU A 64 -14.03 7.65 23.46
N ARG A 65 -14.26 6.91 24.56
CA ARG A 65 -13.94 7.38 25.92
C ARG A 65 -12.44 7.68 26.07
N VAL A 66 -11.56 6.82 25.56
CA VAL A 66 -10.12 7.05 25.59
C VAL A 66 -9.76 8.34 24.86
N LEU A 67 -10.29 8.57 23.65
CA LEU A 67 -10.04 9.81 22.89
C LEU A 67 -10.56 11.06 23.61
N ARG A 68 -11.67 10.95 24.34
CA ARG A 68 -12.29 12.06 25.09
C ARG A 68 -11.58 12.37 26.40
N GLU A 69 -11.30 11.37 27.23
CA GLU A 69 -10.77 11.57 28.58
C GLU A 69 -9.24 11.65 28.58
N ILE A 70 -8.59 10.74 27.85
CA ILE A 70 -7.13 10.62 27.82
C ILE A 70 -6.57 11.46 26.67
N GLY A 71 -7.10 11.33 25.46
CA GLY A 71 -6.61 12.00 24.26
C GLY A 71 -5.33 11.38 23.69
N VAL A 72 -4.73 12.05 22.71
CA VAL A 72 -3.51 11.60 22.01
C VAL A 72 -2.52 12.76 21.89
N ASP A 73 -1.22 12.47 21.93
CA ASP A 73 -0.18 13.48 21.73
C ASP A 73 0.05 13.70 20.22
N VAL A 74 -0.16 14.94 19.77
CA VAL A 74 0.01 15.35 18.38
C VAL A 74 1.19 16.32 18.32
N LEU A 75 2.34 15.84 17.88
CA LEU A 75 3.60 16.60 17.94
C LEU A 75 3.65 17.77 16.94
N HIS A 76 2.83 17.74 15.89
CA HIS A 76 2.82 18.76 14.84
C HIS A 76 1.92 19.96 15.20
N ASP A 77 2.52 21.15 15.34
CA ASP A 77 1.84 22.37 15.79
C ASP A 77 0.66 22.79 14.89
N GLU A 78 0.83 22.71 13.58
CA GLU A 78 -0.24 23.05 12.63
C GLU A 78 -1.41 22.06 12.73
N ALA A 79 -1.11 20.77 12.96
CA ALA A 79 -2.15 19.76 13.09
C ALA A 79 -2.99 20.00 14.35
N ARG A 80 -2.34 20.36 15.46
CA ARG A 80 -3.04 20.78 16.69
C ARG A 80 -3.90 22.02 16.46
N SER A 81 -3.40 22.99 15.70
CA SER A 81 -4.14 24.21 15.37
C SER A 81 -5.41 23.93 14.56
N ILE A 82 -5.30 23.07 13.54
CA ILE A 82 -6.45 22.60 12.75
C ILE A 82 -7.44 21.86 13.64
N MET A 83 -6.98 20.91 14.45
CA MET A 83 -7.86 20.15 15.35
C MET A 83 -8.60 21.06 16.33
N LYS A 84 -7.92 22.05 16.94
CA LYS A 84 -8.52 23.05 17.83
C LYS A 84 -9.58 23.89 17.11
N ALA A 85 -9.32 24.29 15.87
CA ALA A 85 -10.27 25.04 15.04
C ALA A 85 -11.55 24.23 14.72
N HIS A 86 -11.44 22.91 14.68
CA HIS A 86 -12.56 21.99 14.48
C HIS A 86 -13.22 21.50 15.80
N GLY A 87 -12.84 22.06 16.95
CA GLY A 87 -13.51 21.78 18.23
C GLY A 87 -12.80 20.78 19.14
N ALA A 88 -11.61 20.30 18.79
CA ALA A 88 -10.81 19.48 19.71
C ALA A 88 -10.29 20.33 20.89
N ASP A 89 -10.24 19.72 22.09
CA ASP A 89 -9.67 20.37 23.27
C ASP A 89 -8.13 20.26 23.21
N VAL A 90 -7.49 21.41 22.98
CA VAL A 90 -6.03 21.58 22.97
C VAL A 90 -5.65 22.73 23.89
N ARG A 91 -4.97 22.37 24.99
CA ARG A 91 -4.44 23.34 25.96
C ARG A 91 -3.19 24.01 25.41
N ASP A 92 -3.05 25.30 25.67
CA ASP A 92 -1.89 26.06 25.20
C ASP A 92 -0.59 25.51 25.81
N GLY A 93 0.43 25.35 24.96
CA GLY A 93 1.71 24.73 25.35
C GLY A 93 1.67 23.21 25.57
N SER A 94 0.53 22.55 25.32
CA SER A 94 0.41 21.09 25.37
C SER A 94 0.39 20.46 23.98
N GLU A 95 0.99 19.28 23.88
CA GLU A 95 0.88 18.42 22.69
C GLU A 95 -0.35 17.51 22.76
N ARG A 96 -1.03 17.44 23.92
CA ARG A 96 -2.18 16.57 24.14
C ARG A 96 -3.44 17.16 23.49
N VAL A 97 -4.08 16.37 22.65
CA VAL A 97 -5.37 16.68 22.02
C VAL A 97 -6.42 15.70 22.52
N ARG A 98 -7.56 16.22 23.00
CA ARG A 98 -8.75 15.42 23.34
C ARG A 98 -9.87 15.70 22.36
N PHE A 99 -10.66 14.67 22.08
CA PHE A 99 -11.71 14.73 21.06
C PHE A 99 -13.05 14.38 21.70
N ASP A 100 -14.08 15.20 21.45
CA ASP A 100 -15.44 14.81 21.81
C ASP A 100 -15.91 13.64 20.95
N SER A 101 -16.69 12.73 21.53
CA SER A 101 -17.17 11.54 20.85
C SER A 101 -18.03 11.88 19.63
N ASP A 102 -18.92 12.88 19.76
CA ASP A 102 -19.85 13.26 18.69
C ASP A 102 -19.09 13.92 17.53
N MET A 103 -18.05 14.70 17.84
CA MET A 103 -17.14 15.26 16.84
C MET A 103 -16.46 14.15 16.01
N ILE A 104 -15.96 13.10 16.66
CA ILE A 104 -15.31 11.99 15.95
C ILE A 104 -16.32 11.26 15.05
N LEU A 105 -17.52 10.98 15.54
CA LEU A 105 -18.56 10.31 14.76
C LEU A 105 -19.00 11.14 13.55
N ASP A 106 -19.16 12.45 13.71
CA ASP A 106 -19.48 13.36 12.62
C ASP A 106 -18.37 13.36 11.56
N LEU A 107 -17.11 13.52 11.96
CA LEU A 107 -15.98 13.53 11.03
C LEU A 107 -15.82 12.19 10.28
N VAL A 108 -16.02 11.06 10.97
CA VAL A 108 -15.98 9.73 10.33
C VAL A 108 -17.09 9.55 9.30
N SER A 109 -18.26 10.17 9.51
CA SER A 109 -19.38 10.08 8.57
C SER A 109 -19.08 10.68 7.18
N HIS A 110 -18.13 11.60 7.10
CA HIS A 110 -17.68 12.20 5.84
C HIS A 110 -16.73 11.28 5.04
N CYS A 111 -16.24 10.19 5.66
CA CYS A 111 -15.30 9.27 5.03
C CYS A 111 -16.04 8.32 4.06
N PRO A 112 -15.60 8.22 2.79
CA PRO A 112 -16.20 7.28 1.85
C PRO A 112 -15.87 5.83 2.24
N SER A 113 -16.86 4.94 2.12
CA SER A 113 -16.66 3.50 2.38
C SER A 113 -15.76 2.82 1.34
N GLU A 114 -15.70 3.36 0.11
CA GLU A 114 -14.85 2.87 -0.97
C GLU A 114 -14.38 4.02 -1.87
N PHE A 115 -13.14 3.95 -2.38
CA PHE A 115 -12.58 4.94 -3.31
C PHE A 115 -11.57 4.30 -4.28
N THR A 116 -11.12 5.01 -5.32
CA THR A 116 -10.13 4.47 -6.28
C THR A 116 -8.78 5.15 -6.09
N ILE A 117 -7.73 4.34 -5.92
CA ILE A 117 -6.35 4.79 -6.00
C ILE A 117 -5.94 4.75 -7.47
N HIS A 118 -5.62 5.92 -8.02
CA HIS A 118 -5.24 6.07 -9.41
C HIS A 118 -3.74 5.86 -9.61
N ALA A 119 -3.39 4.92 -10.49
CA ALA A 119 -2.02 4.65 -10.88
C ALA A 119 -1.64 5.43 -12.13
N ARG A 120 -0.33 5.54 -12.39
CA ARG A 120 0.18 6.14 -13.63
C ARG A 120 -0.35 5.43 -14.89
N ASN A 121 -0.45 4.10 -14.84
CA ASN A 121 -1.15 3.32 -15.86
C ASN A 121 -2.57 3.02 -15.34
N PRO A 122 -3.63 3.55 -15.96
CA PRO A 122 -5.01 3.34 -15.51
C PRO A 122 -5.43 1.87 -15.42
N ALA A 123 -4.79 0.96 -16.17
CA ALA A 123 -5.02 -0.48 -16.06
C ALA A 123 -4.61 -1.08 -14.68
N HIS A 124 -3.86 -0.32 -13.88
CA HIS A 124 -3.45 -0.66 -12.52
C HIS A 124 -4.07 0.24 -11.45
N ASN A 125 -5.16 0.94 -11.78
CA ASN A 125 -5.97 1.57 -10.74
C ASN A 125 -6.48 0.48 -9.78
N VAL A 126 -6.59 0.81 -8.49
CA VAL A 126 -7.03 -0.13 -7.45
C VAL A 126 -8.23 0.44 -6.72
N ARG A 127 -9.28 -0.35 -6.53
CA ARG A 127 -10.44 0.05 -5.73
C ARG A 127 -10.21 -0.32 -4.26
N PHE A 128 -10.21 0.69 -3.39
CA PHE A 128 -10.05 0.59 -1.95
C PHE A 128 -11.38 0.40 -1.22
N GLY A 129 -11.40 -0.48 -0.23
CA GLY A 129 -12.58 -0.82 0.57
C GLY A 129 -13.33 -2.07 0.09
N GLY A 130 -14.53 -2.30 0.62
CA GLY A 130 -15.37 -3.46 0.30
C GLY A 130 -14.68 -4.80 0.64
N ASN A 131 -14.77 -5.76 -0.28
CA ASN A 131 -14.07 -7.04 -0.17
C ASN A 131 -12.80 -7.13 -1.04
N ASN A 132 -12.28 -5.98 -1.49
CA ASN A 132 -11.05 -5.96 -2.30
C ASN A 132 -9.84 -6.28 -1.41
N VAL A 133 -8.91 -7.05 -1.95
CA VAL A 133 -7.59 -7.32 -1.34
C VAL A 133 -6.56 -6.56 -2.16
N ILE A 134 -5.87 -5.63 -1.50
CA ILE A 134 -5.06 -4.57 -2.12
C ILE A 134 -3.60 -4.74 -1.73
#